data_AF-A0A7C3GK37-F1
#
_entry.id   AF-A0A7C3GK37-F1
#
_cell.length_a   1.000
_cell.length_b   1.000
_cell.length_c   1.000
_cell.angle_alpha   90.00
_cell.angle_beta   90.00
_cell.angle_gamma   90.00
#
_symmetry.space_group_name_H-M   'P 1'
#
loop_
_entity.id
_entity.type
_entity.pdbx_description
1 polymer ?
#
loop_
_entity_poly.entity_id
_entity_poly.type
_entity_poly.pdbx_seq_one_letter_code
_entity_poly.pdbx_strand_id
1 'polypeptide(L)'
;MTTNVLSPRARERQVRRYWTEDGFAELVIGVGFVGLAVLLWLSDRSGAAQARLWGVVQAVYILAFAWGTRWVVQRLKWRVTYPRTGYVAYPRQWLRRRVVRFMVLAVGVAGVIGLAGLVLLDGTPRLYLLALTLGLAGLYLGLAWAQDWGRGVGYAVVVLLSGGAAWAWWHFPFWGAWSLQGGLHFATLGVAQTLGGAWTLWRYLRRHPRPIEEET
;
A
#
# COMPACT_ATOMS: atom_id res chain seq x y z
N MET A 1 14.28 -40.78 4.46
CA MET A 1 13.90 -39.41 4.03
C MET A 1 12.39 -39.28 4.12
N THR A 2 11.89 -38.73 5.22
CA THR A 2 10.45 -38.44 5.38
C THR A 2 10.13 -37.17 4.60
N THR A 3 9.48 -37.30 3.45
CA THR A 3 8.87 -36.15 2.77
C THR A 3 7.82 -35.57 3.72
N ASN A 4 8.18 -34.49 4.40
CA ASN A 4 7.29 -33.78 5.30
C ASN A 4 6.21 -33.11 4.44
N VAL A 5 5.11 -33.83 4.19
CA VAL A 5 3.99 -33.35 3.40
C VAL A 5 3.31 -32.26 4.21
N LEU A 6 3.71 -31.02 3.97
CA LEU A 6 3.10 -29.85 4.57
C LEU A 6 1.58 -29.90 4.32
N SER A 7 0.82 -29.77 5.41
CA SER A 7 -0.64 -29.69 5.34
C SER A 7 -1.07 -28.59 4.36
N PRO A 8 -2.24 -28.71 3.69
CA PRO A 8 -2.69 -27.72 2.72
C PRO A 8 -2.62 -26.28 3.25
N ARG A 9 -2.98 -26.08 4.54
CA ARG A 9 -2.90 -24.78 5.22
C ARG A 9 -1.46 -24.28 5.41
N ALA A 10 -0.50 -25.16 5.66
CA ALA A 10 0.91 -24.80 5.82
C ALA A 10 1.54 -24.36 4.49
N ARG A 11 1.21 -25.05 3.38
CA ARG A 11 1.62 -24.63 2.03
C ARG A 11 1.05 -23.27 1.65
N GLU A 12 -0.23 -23.03 1.92
CA GLU A 12 -0.86 -21.72 1.67
C GLU A 12 -0.21 -20.58 2.47
N ARG A 13 0.16 -20.81 3.73
CA ARG A 13 0.87 -19.82 4.55
C ARG A 13 2.26 -19.51 3.99
N GLN A 14 3.01 -20.52 3.59
CA GLN A 14 4.34 -20.34 2.99
C GLN A 14 4.26 -19.54 1.68
N VAL A 15 3.27 -19.84 0.84
CA VAL A 15 3.02 -19.13 -0.41
C VAL A 15 2.59 -17.67 -0.18
N ARG A 16 1.80 -17.40 0.87
CA ARG A 16 1.41 -16.02 1.25
C ARG A 16 2.62 -15.19 1.65
N ARG A 17 3.51 -15.77 2.45
CA ARG A 17 4.73 -15.12 2.93
C ARG A 17 5.64 -14.70 1.78
N TYR A 18 5.70 -15.51 0.73
CA TYR A 18 6.53 -15.25 -0.44
C TYR A 18 6.18 -13.94 -1.20
N TRP A 19 4.93 -13.46 -1.10
CA TRP A 19 4.57 -12.17 -1.72
C TRP A 19 5.17 -10.97 -0.99
N THR A 20 5.25 -11.04 0.34
CA THR A 20 5.71 -9.94 1.22
C THR A 20 7.17 -10.10 1.64
N GLU A 21 7.79 -11.26 1.47
CA GLU A 21 9.16 -11.54 1.92
C GLU A 21 10.24 -10.70 1.23
N ASP A 22 10.06 -10.33 -0.04
CA ASP A 22 11.08 -9.64 -0.83
C ASP A 22 10.97 -8.11 -0.83
N GLY A 23 9.93 -7.54 -0.21
CA GLY A 23 9.78 -6.09 -0.06
C GLY A 23 9.36 -5.33 -1.34
N PHE A 24 9.21 -5.99 -2.49
CA PHE A 24 8.84 -5.31 -3.75
C PHE A 24 7.45 -4.67 -3.70
N ALA A 25 6.48 -5.36 -3.10
CA ALA A 25 5.13 -4.83 -2.98
C ALA A 25 5.12 -3.55 -2.12
N GLU A 26 5.83 -3.54 -1.01
CA GLU A 26 5.97 -2.39 -0.10
C GLU A 26 6.65 -1.22 -0.81
N LEU A 27 7.71 -1.49 -1.56
CA LEU A 27 8.45 -0.47 -2.30
C LEU A 27 7.56 0.20 -3.36
N VAL A 28 6.85 -0.59 -4.17
CA VAL A 28 5.97 -0.07 -5.22
C VAL A 28 4.79 0.70 -4.62
N ILE A 29 4.12 0.15 -3.61
CA ILE A 29 3.01 0.83 -2.91
C ILE A 29 3.49 2.14 -2.27
N GLY A 30 4.66 2.14 -1.62
CA GLY A 30 5.25 3.33 -1.04
C GLY A 30 5.51 4.44 -2.07
N VAL A 31 6.12 4.08 -3.22
CA VAL A 31 6.33 5.03 -4.34
C VAL A 31 4.99 5.56 -4.86
N GLY A 32 3.96 4.70 -4.93
CA GLY A 32 2.61 5.10 -5.29
C GLY A 32 2.03 6.18 -4.37
N PHE A 33 2.20 6.03 -3.05
CA PHE A 33 1.77 7.03 -2.08
C PHE A 33 2.58 8.33 -2.14
N VAL A 34 3.88 8.26 -2.37
CA VAL A 34 4.71 9.46 -2.61
C VAL A 34 4.22 10.21 -3.86
N GLY A 35 3.92 9.50 -4.95
CA GLY A 35 3.37 10.11 -6.15
C GLY A 35 2.00 10.75 -5.91
N LEU A 36 1.13 10.13 -5.11
CA LEU A 36 -0.15 10.72 -4.71
C LEU A 36 0.04 12.00 -3.88
N ALA A 37 1.01 12.01 -2.95
CA ALA A 37 1.35 13.19 -2.18
C ALA A 37 1.83 14.36 -3.07
N VAL A 38 2.65 14.07 -4.08
CA VAL A 38 3.09 15.06 -5.08
C VAL A 38 1.90 15.61 -5.86
N LEU A 39 0.96 14.76 -6.29
CA LEU A 39 -0.24 15.21 -6.99
C LEU A 39 -1.13 16.12 -6.13
N LEU A 40 -1.29 15.81 -4.84
CA LEU A 40 -2.03 16.66 -3.91
C LEU A 40 -1.33 18.02 -3.71
N TRP A 41 0.00 18.01 -3.59
CA TRP A 41 0.80 19.23 -3.48
C TRP A 41 0.74 20.12 -4.72
N LEU A 42 0.70 19.52 -5.93
CA LEU A 42 0.51 20.24 -7.19
C LEU A 42 -0.91 20.80 -7.33
N SER A 43 -1.91 20.01 -6.93
CA SER A 43 -3.31 20.44 -6.92
C SER A 43 -3.54 21.65 -6.02
N ASP A 44 -2.83 21.73 -4.89
CA ASP A 44 -2.92 22.85 -3.94
C ASP A 44 -2.42 24.18 -4.52
N ARG A 45 -1.43 24.12 -5.41
CA ARG A 45 -0.85 25.29 -6.09
C ARG A 45 -1.64 25.73 -7.31
N SER A 46 -2.64 24.95 -7.70
CA SER A 46 -3.43 25.19 -8.90
C SER A 46 -4.64 26.06 -8.57
N GLY A 47 -5.05 26.90 -9.51
CA GLY A 47 -6.18 27.79 -9.32
C GLY A 47 -7.51 27.04 -9.18
N ALA A 48 -8.53 27.70 -8.62
CA ALA A 48 -9.86 27.11 -8.40
C ALA A 48 -10.49 26.52 -9.69
N ALA A 49 -10.22 27.13 -10.85
CA ALA A 49 -10.68 26.64 -12.15
C ALA A 49 -10.16 25.23 -12.51
N GLN A 50 -8.99 24.84 -11.98
CA GLN A 50 -8.32 23.57 -12.28
C GLN A 50 -8.58 22.49 -11.23
N ALA A 51 -9.26 22.81 -10.12
CA ALA A 51 -9.47 21.87 -9.01
C ALA A 51 -10.22 20.60 -9.45
N ARG A 52 -11.22 20.72 -10.33
CA ARG A 52 -11.97 19.57 -10.88
C ARG A 52 -11.06 18.67 -11.73
N LEU A 53 -10.19 19.25 -12.54
CA LEU A 53 -9.25 18.52 -13.37
C LEU A 53 -8.28 17.71 -12.50
N TRP A 54 -7.74 18.32 -11.43
CA TRP A 54 -6.87 17.61 -10.49
C TRP A 54 -7.57 16.47 -9.76
N GLY A 55 -8.85 16.63 -9.40
CA GLY A 55 -9.64 15.53 -8.86
C GLY A 55 -9.74 14.34 -9.82
N VAL A 56 -9.97 14.61 -11.11
CA VAL A 56 -9.97 13.56 -12.17
C VAL A 56 -8.58 12.94 -12.30
N VAL A 57 -7.52 13.73 -12.35
CA VAL A 57 -6.13 13.23 -12.45
C VAL A 57 -5.78 12.33 -11.26
N GLN A 58 -6.15 12.71 -10.04
CA GLN A 58 -5.93 11.90 -8.84
C GLN A 58 -6.72 10.58 -8.90
N ALA A 59 -7.98 10.62 -9.33
CA ALA A 59 -8.79 9.41 -9.48
C ALA A 59 -8.20 8.46 -10.54
N VAL A 60 -7.81 8.99 -11.71
CA VAL A 60 -7.14 8.22 -12.77
C VAL A 60 -5.82 7.63 -12.26
N TYR A 61 -5.03 8.40 -11.53
CA TYR A 61 -3.78 7.93 -10.92
C TYR A 61 -4.03 6.77 -9.96
N ILE A 62 -4.99 6.88 -9.05
CA ILE A 62 -5.32 5.83 -8.09
C ILE A 62 -5.76 4.55 -8.81
N LEU A 63 -6.61 4.66 -9.83
CA LEU A 63 -7.09 3.51 -10.62
C LEU A 63 -5.94 2.87 -11.41
N ALA A 64 -5.15 3.67 -12.11
CA ALA A 64 -4.00 3.20 -12.88
C ALA A 64 -2.97 2.53 -11.96
N PHE A 65 -2.72 3.10 -10.78
CA PHE A 65 -1.81 2.55 -9.79
C PHE A 65 -2.34 1.22 -9.24
N ALA A 66 -3.62 1.16 -8.84
CA ALA A 66 -4.23 -0.06 -8.32
C ALA A 66 -4.18 -1.22 -9.33
N TRP A 67 -4.40 -0.93 -10.61
CA TRP A 67 -4.28 -1.93 -11.67
C TRP A 67 -2.81 -2.30 -11.96
N GLY A 68 -1.96 -1.29 -12.13
CA GLY A 68 -0.57 -1.44 -12.57
C GLY A 68 0.34 -2.09 -11.52
N THR A 69 0.07 -1.88 -10.23
CA THR A 69 0.92 -2.36 -9.12
C THR A 69 1.25 -3.84 -9.25
N ARG A 70 0.24 -4.67 -9.52
CA ARG A 70 0.45 -6.12 -9.63
C ARG A 70 1.41 -6.47 -10.77
N TRP A 71 1.23 -5.84 -11.91
CA TRP A 71 2.06 -6.07 -13.09
C TRP A 71 3.50 -5.61 -12.86
N VAL A 72 3.68 -4.42 -12.29
CA VAL A 72 5.00 -3.86 -11.94
C VAL A 72 5.73 -4.76 -10.96
N VAL A 73 5.08 -5.15 -9.86
CA VAL A 73 5.67 -6.04 -8.85
C VAL A 73 6.10 -7.37 -9.46
N GLN A 74 5.25 -7.99 -10.28
CA GLN A 74 5.61 -9.23 -10.97
C GLN A 74 6.81 -9.04 -11.89
N ARG A 75 6.83 -7.98 -12.70
CA ARG A 75 7.92 -7.70 -13.64
C ARG A 75 9.26 -7.48 -12.92
N LEU A 76 9.24 -6.82 -11.76
CA LEU A 76 10.41 -6.64 -10.90
C LEU A 76 10.88 -7.98 -10.31
N LYS A 77 9.96 -8.79 -9.77
CA LYS A 77 10.27 -10.12 -9.24
C LYS A 77 10.88 -11.04 -10.32
N TRP A 78 10.38 -10.99 -11.55
CA TRP A 78 10.95 -11.74 -12.68
C TRP A 78 12.42 -11.43 -12.96
N ARG A 79 12.84 -10.17 -12.78
CA ARG A 79 14.23 -9.76 -13.03
C ARG A 79 15.14 -9.99 -11.83
N VAL A 80 14.60 -9.88 -10.61
CA VAL A 80 15.40 -9.84 -9.39
C VAL A 80 15.21 -11.07 -8.51
N THR A 81 13.98 -11.38 -8.11
CA THR A 81 13.71 -12.46 -7.13
C THR A 81 13.80 -13.84 -7.78
N TYR A 82 13.12 -14.05 -8.92
CA TYR A 82 12.97 -15.39 -9.51
C TYR A 82 14.27 -16.06 -9.96
N PRO A 83 15.28 -15.34 -10.48
CA PRO A 83 16.57 -15.96 -10.79
C PRO A 83 17.33 -16.49 -9.56
N ARG A 84 17.01 -16.03 -8.34
CA ARG A 84 17.74 -16.40 -7.11
C ARG A 84 17.14 -17.59 -6.38
N THR A 85 15.82 -17.68 -6.37
CA THR A 85 15.10 -18.69 -5.55
C THR A 85 14.19 -19.61 -6.37
N GLY A 86 14.19 -19.46 -7.70
CA GLY A 86 13.26 -20.14 -8.58
C GLY A 86 11.84 -19.55 -8.53
N TYR A 87 11.04 -19.87 -9.55
CA TYR A 87 9.63 -19.49 -9.62
C TYR A 87 8.75 -20.60 -9.06
N VAL A 88 8.05 -20.32 -7.95
CA VAL A 88 7.02 -21.23 -7.42
C VAL A 88 5.66 -20.82 -7.99
N ALA A 89 5.12 -21.64 -8.90
CA ALA A 89 3.81 -21.40 -9.50
C ALA A 89 2.71 -21.51 -8.43
N TYR A 90 1.91 -20.45 -8.31
CA TYR A 90 0.80 -20.38 -7.36
C TYR A 90 -0.36 -21.29 -7.77
N PRO A 91 -0.84 -22.22 -6.92
CA PRO A 91 -2.13 -22.85 -7.16
C PRO A 91 -3.23 -21.77 -7.14
N ARG A 92 -4.03 -21.71 -8.19
CA ARG A 92 -4.87 -20.56 -8.56
C ARG A 92 -6.11 -20.36 -7.67
N GLN A 93 -6.23 -21.05 -6.54
CA GLN A 93 -7.56 -21.37 -5.99
C GLN A 93 -7.82 -20.82 -4.57
N TRP A 94 -9.00 -20.18 -4.46
CA TRP A 94 -9.82 -19.92 -3.27
C TRP A 94 -9.53 -18.71 -2.37
N LEU A 95 -8.34 -18.53 -1.79
CA LEU A 95 -8.11 -17.47 -0.78
C LEU A 95 -8.02 -16.04 -1.32
N ARG A 96 -7.87 -15.91 -2.66
CA ARG A 96 -8.03 -14.65 -3.38
C ARG A 96 -9.40 -14.02 -3.09
N ARG A 97 -10.48 -14.79 -2.87
CA ARG A 97 -11.81 -14.21 -2.66
C ARG A 97 -11.99 -13.52 -1.31
N ARG A 98 -11.38 -14.00 -0.22
CA ARG A 98 -11.64 -13.49 1.14
C ARG A 98 -10.80 -12.24 1.46
N VAL A 99 -9.52 -12.22 1.07
CA VAL A 99 -8.64 -11.05 1.23
C VAL A 99 -8.98 -9.97 0.20
N VAL A 100 -9.30 -10.34 -1.05
CA VAL A 100 -9.80 -9.37 -2.03
C VAL A 100 -11.18 -8.88 -1.63
N ARG A 101 -12.10 -9.72 -1.09
CA ARG A 101 -13.36 -9.21 -0.52
C ARG A 101 -13.10 -8.23 0.60
N PHE A 102 -12.18 -8.50 1.52
CA PHE A 102 -11.87 -7.58 2.62
C PHE A 102 -11.22 -6.28 2.13
N MET A 103 -10.30 -6.33 1.16
CA MET A 103 -9.74 -5.11 0.55
C MET A 103 -10.79 -4.34 -0.25
N VAL A 104 -11.63 -5.02 -1.04
CA VAL A 104 -12.70 -4.40 -1.83
C VAL A 104 -13.78 -3.83 -0.92
N LEU A 105 -14.10 -4.48 0.20
CA LEU A 105 -14.99 -3.92 1.22
C LEU A 105 -14.34 -2.76 1.98
N ALA A 106 -13.10 -2.88 2.44
CA ALA A 106 -12.47 -1.81 3.21
C ALA A 106 -12.20 -0.56 2.37
N VAL A 107 -11.64 -0.73 1.17
CA VAL A 107 -11.37 0.36 0.22
C VAL A 107 -12.67 0.86 -0.41
N GLY A 108 -13.61 -0.04 -0.72
CA GLY A 108 -14.92 0.32 -1.26
C GLY A 108 -15.78 1.08 -0.25
N VAL A 109 -15.80 0.66 1.02
CA VAL A 109 -16.50 1.37 2.09
C VAL A 109 -15.83 2.71 2.40
N ALA A 110 -14.50 2.76 2.49
CA ALA A 110 -13.79 4.04 2.67
C ALA A 110 -13.98 5.00 1.49
N GLY A 111 -13.98 4.48 0.26
CA GLY A 111 -14.23 5.25 -0.96
C GLY A 111 -15.67 5.72 -1.10
N VAL A 112 -16.65 4.88 -0.77
CA VAL A 112 -18.09 5.24 -0.78
C VAL A 112 -18.40 6.24 0.32
N ILE A 113 -17.87 6.06 1.54
CA ILE A 113 -18.02 7.03 2.64
C ILE A 113 -17.33 8.36 2.27
N GLY A 114 -16.16 8.30 1.65
CA GLY A 114 -15.44 9.50 1.23
C GLY A 114 -16.14 10.26 0.11
N LEU A 115 -16.68 9.55 -0.88
CA LEU A 115 -17.45 10.14 -1.99
C LEU A 115 -18.81 10.66 -1.50
N ALA A 116 -19.50 9.92 -0.64
CA ALA A 116 -20.74 10.33 -0.01
C ALA A 116 -20.54 11.58 0.88
N GLY A 117 -19.44 11.66 1.64
CA GLY A 117 -19.13 12.85 2.44
C GLY A 117 -18.79 14.08 1.60
N LEU A 118 -18.16 13.90 0.44
CA LEU A 118 -17.87 14.97 -0.53
C LEU A 118 -19.12 15.47 -1.26
N VAL A 119 -20.08 14.59 -1.55
CA VAL A 119 -21.25 14.88 -2.38
C VAL A 119 -22.52 15.23 -1.57
N LEU A 120 -22.69 14.66 -0.36
CA LEU A 120 -23.96 14.72 0.39
C LEU A 120 -23.91 15.59 1.67
N LEU A 121 -22.73 15.92 2.19
CA LEU A 121 -22.58 16.52 3.53
C LEU A 121 -21.92 17.90 3.55
N ASP A 122 -21.93 18.65 2.44
CA ASP A 122 -21.28 19.97 2.34
C ASP A 122 -19.85 19.98 2.94
N GLY A 123 -19.01 19.05 2.46
CA GLY A 123 -17.57 19.24 2.42
C GLY A 123 -16.87 19.49 3.76
N THR A 124 -16.98 18.57 4.73
CA THR A 124 -16.03 18.53 5.84
C THR A 124 -14.87 17.58 5.51
N PRO A 125 -13.78 18.06 4.86
CA PRO A 125 -12.61 17.23 4.52
C PRO A 125 -11.97 16.54 5.74
N ARG A 126 -12.33 17.00 6.94
CA ARG A 126 -11.99 16.39 8.24
C ARG A 126 -12.45 14.94 8.32
N LEU A 127 -13.75 14.68 8.18
CA LEU A 127 -14.30 13.32 8.34
C LEU A 127 -13.71 12.35 7.31
N TYR A 128 -13.39 12.85 6.12
CA TYR A 128 -12.67 12.08 5.11
C TYR A 128 -11.27 11.67 5.59
N LEU A 129 -10.46 12.60 6.11
CA LEU A 129 -9.10 12.28 6.59
C LEU A 129 -9.13 11.23 7.70
N LEU A 130 -10.08 11.38 8.63
CA LEU A 130 -10.26 10.43 9.74
C LEU A 130 -10.68 9.05 9.22
N ALA A 131 -11.70 8.99 8.35
CA ALA A 131 -12.16 7.74 7.76
C ALA A 131 -11.06 7.05 6.95
N LEU A 132 -10.29 7.81 6.18
CA LEU A 132 -9.14 7.32 5.42
C LEU A 132 -8.06 6.76 6.36
N THR A 133 -7.69 7.50 7.40
CA THR A 133 -6.67 7.10 8.38
C THR A 133 -7.07 5.80 9.06
N LEU A 134 -8.30 5.73 9.59
CA LEU A 134 -8.80 4.53 10.27
C LEU A 134 -8.97 3.35 9.30
N GLY A 135 -9.43 3.61 8.07
CA GLY A 135 -9.58 2.60 7.02
C GLY A 135 -8.24 1.99 6.61
N LEU A 136 -7.22 2.82 6.39
CA LEU A 136 -5.86 2.36 6.07
C LEU A 136 -5.21 1.63 7.25
N ALA A 137 -5.35 2.13 8.48
CA ALA A 137 -4.84 1.46 9.67
C ALA A 137 -5.50 0.08 9.84
N GLY A 138 -6.83 0.00 9.73
CA GLY A 138 -7.58 -1.25 9.78
C GLY A 138 -7.19 -2.22 8.67
N LEU A 139 -6.93 -1.72 7.46
CA LEU A 139 -6.41 -2.50 6.35
C LEU A 139 -5.04 -3.11 6.69
N TYR A 140 -4.09 -2.31 7.17
CA TYR A 140 -2.76 -2.79 7.53
C TYR A 140 -2.79 -3.81 8.68
N LEU A 141 -3.60 -3.57 9.71
CA LEU A 141 -3.79 -4.52 10.81
C LEU A 141 -4.45 -5.82 10.33
N GLY A 142 -5.47 -5.73 9.48
CA GLY A 142 -6.14 -6.89 8.90
C GLY A 142 -5.20 -7.72 8.02
N LEU A 143 -4.34 -7.08 7.23
CA LEU A 143 -3.30 -7.74 6.45
C LEU A 143 -2.22 -8.35 7.35
N ALA A 144 -1.78 -7.64 8.38
CA ALA A 144 -0.81 -8.13 9.36
C ALA A 144 -1.31 -9.42 10.01
N TRP A 145 -2.56 -9.43 10.49
CA TRP A 145 -3.19 -10.59 11.10
C TRP A 145 -3.43 -11.74 10.10
N ALA A 146 -3.96 -11.45 8.92
CA ALA A 146 -4.30 -12.47 7.94
C ALA A 146 -3.08 -13.12 7.25
N GLN A 147 -1.93 -12.45 7.24
CA GLN A 147 -0.72 -12.90 6.55
C GLN A 147 0.46 -13.16 7.48
N ASP A 148 0.28 -13.02 8.80
CA ASP A 148 1.38 -13.09 9.78
C ASP A 148 2.53 -12.13 9.42
N TRP A 149 2.14 -10.93 8.96
CA TRP A 149 3.04 -9.92 8.41
C TRP A 149 3.29 -8.85 9.46
N GLY A 150 4.25 -9.11 10.36
CA GLY A 150 4.56 -8.23 11.50
C GLY A 150 4.84 -6.78 11.13
N ARG A 151 5.40 -6.51 9.94
CA ARG A 151 5.63 -5.13 9.45
C ARG A 151 4.34 -4.35 9.20
N GLY A 152 3.23 -5.04 8.90
CA GLY A 152 1.93 -4.40 8.71
C GLY A 152 1.47 -3.63 9.95
N VAL A 153 1.79 -4.12 11.16
CA VAL A 153 1.51 -3.37 12.41
C VAL A 153 2.31 -2.07 12.46
N GLY A 154 3.59 -2.09 12.08
CA GLY A 154 4.43 -0.90 12.00
C GLY A 154 3.85 0.14 11.04
N TYR A 155 3.39 -0.28 9.85
CA TYR A 155 2.74 0.62 8.91
C TYR A 155 1.40 1.17 9.43
N ALA A 156 0.60 0.36 10.14
CA ALA A 156 -0.62 0.85 10.79
C ALA A 156 -0.32 1.95 11.83
N VAL A 157 0.74 1.79 12.63
CA VAL A 157 1.18 2.82 13.58
C VAL A 157 1.60 4.09 12.84
N VAL A 158 2.37 3.99 11.75
CA VAL A 158 2.74 5.15 10.93
C VAL A 158 1.50 5.87 10.36
N VAL A 159 0.51 5.11 9.87
CA VAL A 159 -0.77 5.69 9.40
C VAL A 159 -1.47 6.45 10.52
N LEU A 160 -1.63 5.84 11.70
CA LEU A 160 -2.32 6.47 12.83
C LEU A 160 -1.59 7.73 13.32
N LEU A 161 -0.26 7.67 13.44
CA LEU A 161 0.54 8.82 13.87
C LEU A 161 0.48 9.96 12.86
N SER A 162 0.64 9.66 11.56
CA SER A 162 0.61 10.70 10.52
C SER A 162 -0.80 11.29 10.35
N GLY A 163 -1.85 10.47 10.40
CA GLY A 163 -3.23 10.93 10.31
C GLY A 163 -3.67 11.70 11.56
N GLY A 164 -3.26 11.25 12.75
CA GLY A 164 -3.47 11.97 14.00
C GLY A 164 -2.72 13.31 14.05
N ALA A 165 -1.49 13.36 13.56
CA ALA A 165 -0.73 14.61 13.43
C ALA A 165 -1.39 15.56 12.44
N ALA A 166 -1.84 15.08 11.27
CA ALA A 166 -2.57 15.87 10.30
C ALA A 166 -3.90 16.40 10.87
N TRP A 167 -4.63 15.57 11.63
CA TRP A 167 -5.84 15.98 12.34
C TRP A 167 -5.56 17.06 13.41
N ALA A 168 -4.54 16.87 14.23
CA ALA A 168 -4.14 17.84 15.25
C ALA A 168 -3.71 19.17 14.62
N TRP A 169 -2.99 19.12 13.49
CA TRP A 169 -2.60 20.31 12.73
C TRP A 169 -3.82 21.11 12.27
N TRP A 170 -4.92 20.46 11.89
CA TRP A 170 -6.16 21.15 11.49
C TRP A 170 -6.67 22.14 12.55
N HIS A 171 -6.45 21.87 13.84
CA HIS A 171 -6.90 22.74 14.93
C HIS A 171 -6.08 24.03 15.10
N PHE A 172 -4.97 24.18 14.37
CA PHE A 172 -4.16 25.40 14.41
C PHE A 172 -4.65 26.42 13.36
N PRO A 173 -5.07 27.64 13.78
CA PRO A 173 -5.80 28.60 12.94
C PRO A 173 -5.00 29.23 11.78
N PHE A 174 -3.72 28.88 11.62
CA PHE A 174 -2.82 29.55 10.69
C PHE A 174 -2.41 28.67 9.49
N TRP A 175 -2.76 27.38 9.45
CA TRP A 175 -2.20 26.45 8.46
C TRP A 175 -3.19 25.40 7.96
N GLY A 176 -3.53 25.48 6.66
CA GLY A 176 -3.54 24.31 5.80
C GLY A 176 -4.83 24.00 5.07
N ALA A 177 -4.79 24.18 3.74
CA ALA A 177 -5.70 23.51 2.83
C ALA A 177 -5.62 21.99 2.98
N TRP A 178 -6.76 21.32 2.80
CA TRP A 178 -6.91 19.86 2.84
C TRP A 178 -5.80 19.10 2.09
N SER A 179 -5.40 19.62 0.92
CA SER A 179 -4.41 19.02 0.04
C SER A 179 -3.04 18.89 0.69
N LEU A 180 -2.61 19.87 1.49
CA LEU A 180 -1.31 19.83 2.18
C LEU A 180 -1.29 18.73 3.25
N GLN A 181 -2.35 18.64 4.05
CA GLN A 181 -2.43 17.68 5.15
C GLN A 181 -2.56 16.25 4.63
N GLY A 182 -3.44 16.03 3.65
CA GLY A 182 -3.54 14.75 2.95
C GLY A 182 -2.23 14.39 2.25
N GLY A 183 -1.58 15.36 1.61
CA GLY A 183 -0.28 15.20 0.98
C GLY A 183 0.80 14.74 1.96
N LEU A 184 0.91 15.39 3.12
CA LEU A 184 1.86 15.00 4.16
C LEU A 184 1.57 13.62 4.76
N HIS A 185 0.29 13.29 4.94
CA HIS A 185 -0.13 11.96 5.40
C HIS A 185 0.34 10.87 4.41
N PHE A 186 0.05 11.03 3.13
CA PHE A 186 0.50 10.09 2.09
C PHE A 186 2.02 10.11 1.89
N ALA A 187 2.69 11.26 2.01
CA ALA A 187 4.14 11.35 1.91
C ALA A 187 4.82 10.56 3.03
N THR A 188 4.35 10.73 4.27
CA THR A 188 4.90 10.02 5.44
C THR A 188 4.72 8.51 5.28
N LEU A 189 3.52 8.08 4.90
CA LEU A 189 3.22 6.67 4.67
C LEU A 189 4.06 6.10 3.51
N GLY A 190 4.14 6.84 2.41
CA GLY A 190 4.88 6.47 1.22
C GLY A 190 6.36 6.29 1.49
N VAL A 191 7.00 7.29 2.13
CA VAL A 191 8.41 7.22 2.53
C VAL A 191 8.66 6.05 3.46
N ALA A 192 7.83 5.87 4.49
CA ALA A 192 7.98 4.74 5.42
C ALA A 192 7.93 3.38 4.70
N GLN A 193 7.00 3.20 3.76
CA GLN A 193 6.87 1.96 2.99
C GLN A 193 7.98 1.77 1.97
N THR A 194 8.41 2.84 1.28
CA THR A 194 9.53 2.75 0.36
C THR A 194 10.81 2.36 1.10
N LEU A 195 11.10 2.97 2.26
CA LEU A 195 12.25 2.63 3.07
C LEU A 195 12.16 1.22 3.66
N GLY A 196 11.00 0.85 4.23
CA GLY A 196 10.78 -0.49 4.78
C GLY A 196 10.85 -1.61 3.73
N GLY A 197 10.29 -1.35 2.55
CA GLY A 197 10.37 -2.23 1.39
C GLY A 197 11.79 -2.34 0.84
N ALA A 198 12.49 -1.21 0.69
CA ALA A 198 13.89 -1.19 0.24
C ALA A 198 14.82 -1.93 1.22
N TRP A 199 14.65 -1.72 2.52
CA TRP A 199 15.39 -2.44 3.55
C TRP A 199 15.11 -3.95 3.51
N THR A 200 13.84 -4.33 3.35
CA THR A 200 13.43 -5.74 3.22
C THR A 200 14.05 -6.37 1.98
N LEU A 201 14.00 -5.68 0.84
CA LEU A 201 14.61 -6.13 -0.42
C LEU A 201 16.13 -6.27 -0.28
N TRP A 202 16.80 -5.29 0.29
CA TRP A 202 18.25 -5.34 0.53
C TRP A 202 18.63 -6.53 1.41
N ARG A 203 17.91 -6.74 2.52
CA ARG A 203 18.12 -7.89 3.40
C ARG A 203 17.82 -9.21 2.70
N TYR A 204 16.81 -9.25 1.84
CA TYR A 204 16.46 -10.41 1.04
C TYR A 204 17.58 -10.77 0.06
N LEU A 205 18.10 -9.78 -0.67
CA LEU A 205 19.20 -9.96 -1.63
C LEU A 205 20.49 -10.42 -0.97
N ARG A 206 20.80 -9.93 0.23
CA ARG A 206 21.96 -10.38 1.01
C ARG A 206 21.84 -11.83 1.49
N ARG A 207 20.62 -12.32 1.70
CA ARG A 207 20.36 -13.70 2.16
C ARG A 207 20.28 -14.71 1.03
N HIS A 208 19.98 -14.27 -0.18
CA HIS A 208 19.82 -15.12 -1.36
C HIS A 208 20.78 -14.61 -2.46
N PRO A 209 22.10 -14.84 -2.31
CA PRO A 209 23.05 -14.59 -3.39
C PRO A 209 22.67 -15.41 -4.64
N ARG A 210 23.07 -14.93 -5.81
CA ARG A 210 22.80 -15.67 -7.06
C ARG A 210 23.56 -17.00 -7.04
N PRO A 211 22.98 -18.09 -7.56
CA PRO A 211 23.75 -19.29 -7.86
C PRO A 211 24.91 -18.89 -8.77
N ILE A 212 26.11 -19.38 -8.47
CA ILE A 212 27.23 -19.25 -9.39
C ILE A 212 26.87 -20.15 -10.58
N GLU A 213 26.73 -19.55 -11.77
CA GLU A 213 26.61 -20.33 -13.00
C GLU A 213 27.95 -21.07 -13.14
N GLU A 214 27.96 -22.37 -12.85
CA GLU A 214 29.12 -23.21 -13.19
C GLU A 214 29.25 -23.15 -14.72
N GLU A 215 30.29 -22.48 -15.20
CA GLU A 215 30.64 -22.44 -16.62
C GLU A 215 30.85 -23.89 -17.08
N THR A 216 29.87 -24.44 -17.79
CA THR A 216 29.94 -25.71 -18.54
C THR A 216 30.56 -25.49 -19.91
#